data_AF-A0A850SX74-F1
#
_entry.id   AF-A0A850SX74-F1
#
_cell.length_a   1.000
_cell.length_b   1.000
_cell.length_c   1.000
_cell.angle_alpha   90.00
_cell.angle_beta   90.00
_cell.angle_gamma   90.00
#
_symmetry.space_group_name_H-M   'P 1'
#
loop_
_entity.id
_entity.type
_entity.pdbx_description
1 polymer ?
#
loop_
_entity_poly.entity_id
_entity_poly.type
_entity_poly.pdbx_seq_one_letter_code
_entity_poly.pdbx_strand_id
1 'polypeptide(L)'
;MRKEYGKALRHYFTKKMEERRPEFKAEKVKSVFVWPGQRAFCQVISDSLKCWIVLSPSPKDYDEFTVLIGWSTLGRYPELTVIPSPIPLSPDRAEFSQAEYLARLPQLWTEKDVWWVVKAFEPSLTIEQMTANLAPISKMVAEERVIPCVEDAIKKILDFGIPYLSEFVKSRF
;
A
#
# COMPACT_ATOMS: atom_id res chain seq x y z
N MET A 1 -10.54 6.52 7.14
CA MET A 1 -10.54 5.24 7.87
C MET A 1 -10.61 5.49 9.36
N ARG A 2 -11.52 4.79 10.06
CA ARG A 2 -11.63 4.83 11.52
C ARG A 2 -10.30 4.51 12.20
N LYS A 3 -10.07 5.13 13.37
CA LYS A 3 -8.81 5.02 14.12
C LYS A 3 -8.46 3.57 14.47
N GLU A 4 -9.47 2.79 14.85
CA GLU A 4 -9.35 1.39 15.26
C GLU A 4 -8.95 0.51 14.08
N TYR A 5 -9.61 0.64 12.93
CA TYR A 5 -9.23 -0.05 11.69
C TYR A 5 -7.82 0.35 11.27
N GLY A 6 -7.49 1.64 11.27
CA GLY A 6 -6.16 2.12 10.90
C GLY A 6 -5.06 1.59 11.82
N LYS A 7 -5.33 1.45 13.13
CA LYS A 7 -4.40 0.86 14.09
C LYS A 7 -4.20 -0.63 13.82
N ALA A 8 -5.29 -1.40 13.66
CA ALA A 8 -5.24 -2.82 13.35
C ALA A 8 -4.51 -3.07 12.03
N LEU A 9 -4.84 -2.29 10.99
CA LEU A 9 -4.26 -2.38 9.65
C LEU A 9 -2.74 -2.22 9.67
N ARG A 10 -2.25 -1.11 10.24
CA ARG A 10 -0.81 -0.86 10.28
C ARG A 10 -0.07 -1.91 11.10
N HIS A 11 -0.64 -2.31 12.24
CA HIS A 11 -0.01 -3.32 13.10
C HIS A 11 0.11 -4.67 12.37
N TYR A 12 -1.00 -5.16 11.81
CA TYR A 12 -1.04 -6.49 11.20
C TYR A 12 -0.27 -6.53 9.88
N PHE A 13 -0.38 -5.49 9.05
CA PHE A 13 0.36 -5.40 7.79
C PHE A 13 1.88 -5.35 8.03
N THR A 14 2.34 -4.53 8.99
CA THR A 14 3.77 -4.50 9.36
C THR A 14 4.26 -5.86 9.84
N LYS A 15 3.52 -6.50 10.76
CA LYS A 15 3.85 -7.84 11.24
C LYS A 15 3.98 -8.85 10.08
N LYS A 16 3.03 -8.86 9.15
CA LYS A 16 3.05 -9.79 8.00
C LYS A 16 4.17 -9.51 7.01
N MET A 17 4.49 -8.24 6.75
CA MET A 17 5.65 -7.88 5.93
C MET A 17 6.95 -8.37 6.56
N GLU A 18 7.14 -8.14 7.86
CA GLU A 18 8.32 -8.58 8.60
C GLU A 18 8.46 -10.11 8.62
N GLU A 19 7.35 -10.83 8.81
CA GLU A 19 7.32 -12.30 8.82
C GLU A 19 7.57 -12.91 7.43
N ARG A 20 6.98 -12.32 6.37
CA ARG A 20 6.93 -12.95 5.04
C ARG A 20 8.01 -12.44 4.10
N ARG A 21 8.48 -11.19 4.27
CA ARG A 21 9.45 -10.49 3.42
C ARG A 21 10.40 -9.62 4.28
N PRO A 22 11.22 -10.24 5.14
CA PRO A 22 12.09 -9.51 6.08
C PRO A 22 13.12 -8.60 5.42
N GLU A 23 13.41 -8.79 4.14
CA GLU A 23 14.26 -7.90 3.34
C GLU A 23 13.61 -6.54 3.03
N PHE A 24 12.28 -6.43 3.13
CA PHE A 24 11.54 -5.17 3.07
C PHE A 24 11.35 -4.61 4.48
N LYS A 25 12.29 -3.78 4.91
CA LYS A 25 12.27 -3.18 6.26
C LYS A 25 11.36 -1.97 6.30
N ALA A 26 10.57 -1.83 7.38
CA ALA A 26 9.78 -0.64 7.59
C ALA A 26 10.70 0.59 7.73
N GLU A 27 10.47 1.61 6.91
CA GLU A 27 11.30 2.81 6.88
C GLU A 27 10.47 4.04 7.26
N LYS A 28 11.00 4.85 8.19
CA LYS A 28 10.40 6.12 8.57
C LYS A 28 10.84 7.21 7.59
N VAL A 29 10.18 7.22 6.43
CA VAL A 29 10.45 8.18 5.36
C VAL A 29 10.09 9.60 5.81
N LYS A 30 11.05 10.52 5.64
CA LYS A 30 10.85 11.98 5.82
C LYS A 30 10.69 12.62 4.45
N SER A 31 9.54 12.43 3.81
CA SER A 31 9.24 13.04 2.52
C SER A 31 7.83 13.62 2.54
N VAL A 32 7.63 14.74 1.84
CA VAL A 32 6.31 15.38 1.70
C VAL A 32 5.34 14.54 0.88
N PHE A 33 5.86 13.57 0.13
CA PHE A 33 5.10 12.64 -0.71
C PHE A 33 4.56 11.42 0.07
N VAL A 34 4.86 11.31 1.37
CA VAL A 34 4.31 10.26 2.25
C VAL A 34 3.25 10.86 3.16
N TRP A 35 2.00 10.42 2.96
CA TRP A 35 0.85 10.92 3.69
C TRP A 35 0.76 10.36 5.11
N PRO A 36 0.16 11.11 6.05
CA PRO A 36 -0.13 10.59 7.39
C PRO A 36 -0.87 9.25 7.33
N GLY A 37 -0.38 8.26 8.08
CA GLY A 37 -0.98 6.93 8.15
C GLY A 37 -0.41 5.92 7.15
N GLN A 38 0.33 6.35 6.12
CA GLN A 38 1.06 5.44 5.25
C GLN A 38 2.21 4.74 5.98
N ARG A 39 2.61 3.58 5.47
CA ARG A 39 3.81 2.85 5.92
C ARG A 39 4.59 2.39 4.71
N ALA A 40 5.82 2.85 4.59
CA ALA A 40 6.74 2.46 3.54
C ALA A 40 7.66 1.35 4.04
N PHE A 41 7.85 0.34 3.21
CA PHE A 41 8.78 -0.75 3.41
C PHE A 41 9.80 -0.74 2.27
N CYS A 42 11.08 -0.71 2.62
CA CYS A 42 12.18 -0.57 1.69
C CYS A 42 13.00 -1.86 1.63
N GLN A 43 13.27 -2.33 0.42
CA GLN A 43 14.36 -3.25 0.14
C GLN A 43 15.48 -2.45 -0.55
N VAL A 44 16.66 -2.44 0.07
CA VAL A 44 17.86 -1.82 -0.48
C VAL A 44 18.54 -2.83 -1.40
N ILE A 45 18.69 -2.48 -2.68
CA ILE A 45 19.40 -3.31 -3.67
C ILE A 45 20.83 -2.79 -3.83
N SER A 46 21.01 -1.48 -3.86
CA SER A 46 22.30 -0.77 -3.80
C SER A 46 22.10 0.60 -3.15
N ASP A 47 23.17 1.37 -2.99
CA ASP A 47 23.09 2.74 -2.43
C ASP A 47 22.17 3.64 -3.25
N SER A 48 22.09 3.43 -4.57
CA SER A 48 21.22 4.19 -5.47
C SER A 48 19.90 3.47 -5.78
N LEU A 49 19.81 2.14 -5.68
CA LEU A 49 18.63 1.39 -6.08
C LEU A 49 17.84 0.87 -4.88
N LYS A 50 16.62 1.36 -4.71
CA LYS A 50 15.68 0.92 -3.67
C LYS A 50 14.35 0.51 -4.26
N CYS A 51 13.81 -0.60 -3.77
CA CYS A 51 12.45 -1.04 -4.06
C CYS A 51 11.53 -0.76 -2.86
N TRP A 52 10.29 -0.40 -3.16
CA TRP A 52 9.34 0.09 -2.18
C TRP A 52 8.00 -0.63 -2.26
N ILE A 53 7.47 -0.97 -1.09
CA ILE A 53 6.08 -1.39 -0.89
C ILE A 53 5.47 -0.42 0.11
N VAL A 54 4.36 0.22 -0.24
CA VAL A 54 3.75 1.25 0.59
C VAL A 54 2.30 0.91 0.90
N LEU A 55 2.01 0.68 2.17
CA LEU A 55 0.64 0.62 2.65
C LEU A 55 0.02 2.03 2.63
N SER A 56 -1.10 2.18 1.93
CA SER A 56 -1.77 3.47 1.75
C SER A 56 -3.26 3.39 2.11
N PRO A 57 -3.64 3.73 3.37
CA PRO A 57 -5.04 3.93 3.73
C PRO A 57 -5.67 5.08 2.92
N SER A 58 -6.99 5.01 2.68
CA SER A 58 -7.71 6.05 1.94
C SER A 58 -7.71 7.39 2.69
N PRO A 59 -7.37 8.51 2.02
CA PRO A 59 -7.39 9.84 2.62
C PRO A 59 -8.81 10.41 2.74
N LYS A 60 -9.81 9.84 2.05
CA LYS A 60 -11.20 10.33 2.00
C LYS A 60 -12.07 9.81 3.14
N ASP A 61 -11.45 9.50 4.26
CA ASP A 61 -12.07 8.89 5.43
C ASP A 61 -12.81 7.54 5.22
N TYR A 62 -12.82 6.97 4.02
CA TYR A 62 -13.30 5.62 3.78
C TYR A 62 -12.50 4.57 4.56
N ASP A 63 -13.17 3.48 4.91
CA ASP A 63 -12.60 2.33 5.60
C ASP A 63 -12.02 1.34 4.58
N GLU A 64 -11.06 1.82 3.80
CA GLU A 64 -10.40 1.06 2.73
C GLU A 64 -8.91 1.44 2.63
N PHE A 65 -8.12 0.58 2.01
CA PHE A 65 -6.71 0.85 1.73
C PHE A 65 -6.28 0.28 0.38
N THR A 66 -5.14 0.76 -0.09
CA THR A 66 -4.42 0.18 -1.23
C THR A 66 -2.97 -0.04 -0.86
N VAL A 67 -2.25 -0.74 -1.74
CA VAL A 67 -0.80 -0.95 -1.65
C VAL A 67 -0.19 -0.36 -2.90
N LEU A 68 0.84 0.47 -2.71
CA LEU A 68 1.68 0.95 -3.80
C LEU A 68 2.95 0.11 -3.88
N ILE A 69 3.48 -0.04 -5.07
CA ILE A 69 4.73 -0.74 -5.33
C ILE A 69 5.55 -0.03 -6.38
N GLY A 70 6.86 -0.04 -6.23
CA GLY A 70 7.77 0.52 -7.23
C GLY A 70 9.19 0.70 -6.71
N TRP A 71 9.89 1.70 -7.23
CA TRP A 71 11.33 1.88 -7.00
C TRP A 71 11.77 3.34 -7.09
N SER A 72 12.99 3.57 -6.62
CA SER A 72 13.78 4.77 -6.91
C SER A 72 15.22 4.35 -7.19
N THR A 73 15.79 4.87 -8.28
CA THR A 73 17.22 4.75 -8.64
C THR A 73 18.05 5.90 -8.06
N LEU A 74 17.49 6.69 -7.13
CA LEU A 74 18.13 7.84 -6.49
C LEU A 74 18.45 7.61 -5.00
N GLY A 75 18.38 6.36 -4.52
CA GLY A 75 18.74 6.00 -3.14
C GLY A 75 17.77 6.51 -2.06
N ARG A 76 16.59 6.99 -2.46
CA ARG A 76 15.59 7.62 -1.58
C ARG A 76 14.17 7.11 -1.87
N TYR A 77 13.20 7.61 -1.12
CA TYR A 77 11.79 7.32 -1.42
C TYR A 77 11.37 8.02 -2.73
N PRO A 78 10.52 7.42 -3.58
CA PRO A 78 10.10 8.04 -4.84
C PRO A 78 9.39 9.37 -4.61
N GLU A 79 9.86 10.45 -5.23
CA GLU A 79 9.31 11.79 -5.08
C GLU A 79 8.53 12.22 -6.33
N LEU A 80 7.43 11.51 -6.57
CA LEU A 80 6.56 11.73 -7.73
C LEU A 80 5.50 12.81 -7.44
N THR A 81 5.32 13.73 -8.37
CA THR A 81 4.27 14.77 -8.29
C THR A 81 2.85 14.19 -8.32
N VAL A 82 2.68 13.03 -8.98
CA VAL A 82 1.42 12.32 -9.08
C VAL A 82 1.65 10.86 -8.68
N ILE A 83 0.82 10.36 -7.76
CA ILE A 83 0.83 8.97 -7.29
C ILE A 83 -0.58 8.38 -7.45
N PRO A 84 -0.75 7.25 -8.17
CA PRO A 84 0.29 6.47 -8.86
C PRO A 84 0.93 7.26 -10.02
N SER A 85 2.09 6.78 -10.48
CA SER A 85 2.81 7.32 -11.63
C SER A 85 1.87 7.46 -12.84
N PRO A 86 1.96 8.55 -13.62
CA PRO A 86 1.12 8.74 -14.80
C PRO A 86 1.50 7.79 -15.95
N ILE A 87 2.67 7.15 -15.87
CA ILE A 87 3.12 6.17 -16.85
C ILE A 87 2.45 4.83 -16.52
N PRO A 88 1.65 4.26 -17.42
CA PRO A 88 0.96 3.00 -17.15
C PRO A 88 1.93 1.81 -17.19
N LEU A 89 1.51 0.71 -16.55
CA LEU A 89 2.13 -0.59 -16.75
C LEU A 89 1.99 -1.02 -18.21
N SER A 90 3.07 -1.52 -18.79
CA SER A 90 3.12 -1.92 -20.18
C SER A 90 3.66 -3.35 -20.34
N PRO A 91 3.22 -4.12 -21.35
CA PRO A 91 3.75 -5.47 -21.59
C PRO A 91 5.25 -5.50 -21.86
N ASP A 92 5.80 -4.44 -22.47
CA ASP A 92 7.22 -4.26 -22.80
C ASP A 92 8.02 -3.60 -21.67
N ARG A 93 7.39 -3.34 -20.51
CA ARG A 93 8.02 -2.72 -19.34
C ARG A 93 8.67 -1.38 -19.63
N ALA A 94 8.09 -0.56 -20.51
CA ALA A 94 8.55 0.78 -20.80
C ALA A 94 8.73 1.62 -19.52
N GLU A 95 7.90 1.39 -18.49
CA GLU A 95 8.00 2.02 -17.19
C GLU A 95 9.33 1.73 -16.47
N PHE A 96 10.03 0.61 -16.75
CA PHE A 96 11.33 0.31 -16.15
C PHE A 96 12.42 1.31 -16.56
N SER A 97 12.21 2.09 -17.62
CA SER A 97 13.13 3.20 -17.95
C SER A 97 13.11 4.32 -16.90
N GLN A 98 12.06 4.43 -16.09
CA GLN A 98 11.88 5.53 -15.14
C GLN A 98 12.83 5.43 -13.95
N ALA A 99 13.41 6.57 -13.56
CA ALA A 99 14.25 6.67 -12.37
C ALA A 99 13.44 6.40 -11.09
N GLU A 100 12.19 6.87 -11.05
CA GLU A 100 11.29 6.70 -9.93
C GLU A 100 9.92 6.26 -10.43
N TYR A 101 9.30 5.33 -9.72
CA TYR A 101 8.01 4.78 -10.11
C TYR A 101 7.25 4.28 -8.88
N LEU A 102 5.95 4.52 -8.85
CA LEU A 102 5.01 3.91 -7.90
C LEU A 102 3.70 3.65 -8.62
N ALA A 103 3.26 2.40 -8.66
CA ALA A 103 1.96 2.01 -9.17
C ALA A 103 1.10 1.43 -8.05
N ARG A 104 -0.21 1.38 -8.26
CA ARG A 104 -1.10 0.63 -7.37
C ARG A 104 -0.94 -0.85 -7.68
N LEU A 105 -0.66 -1.63 -6.65
CA LEU A 105 -0.43 -3.06 -6.74
C LEU A 105 -1.51 -3.80 -7.57
N PRO A 106 -2.83 -3.51 -7.43
CA PRO A 106 -3.88 -4.12 -8.27
C PRO A 106 -3.70 -4.00 -9.77
N GLN A 107 -3.04 -2.95 -10.25
CA GLN A 107 -2.80 -2.76 -11.68
C GLN A 107 -1.92 -3.87 -12.29
N LEU A 108 -1.23 -4.68 -11.46
CA LEU A 108 -0.42 -5.81 -11.91
C LEU A 108 -1.24 -7.04 -12.33
N TRP A 109 -2.53 -7.15 -11.96
CA TRP A 109 -3.37 -8.32 -12.31
C TRP A 109 -4.79 -7.97 -12.75
N THR A 110 -5.18 -6.71 -12.66
CA THR A 110 -6.50 -6.27 -13.10
C THR A 110 -6.42 -4.87 -13.68
N GLU A 111 -7.25 -4.60 -14.68
CA GLU A 111 -7.43 -3.26 -15.25
C GLU A 111 -8.25 -2.34 -14.33
N LYS A 112 -8.87 -2.90 -13.29
CA LYS A 112 -9.68 -2.16 -12.33
C LYS A 112 -8.82 -1.58 -11.22
N ASP A 113 -9.07 -0.33 -10.88
CA ASP A 113 -8.47 0.31 -9.70
C ASP A 113 -9.19 -0.15 -8.42
N VAL A 114 -8.81 -1.35 -7.94
CA VAL A 114 -9.44 -1.99 -6.78
C VAL A 114 -8.80 -1.54 -5.47
N TRP A 115 -9.63 -1.33 -4.45
CA TRP A 115 -9.19 -1.08 -3.07
C TRP A 115 -9.65 -2.23 -2.19
N TRP A 116 -8.88 -2.51 -1.13
CA TRP A 116 -9.32 -3.43 -0.08
C TRP A 116 -10.27 -2.67 0.85
N VAL A 117 -11.57 -2.91 0.68
CA VAL A 117 -12.63 -2.29 1.48
C VAL A 117 -12.84 -3.11 2.76
N VAL A 118 -12.48 -2.52 3.91
CA VAL A 118 -12.67 -3.12 5.25
C VAL A 118 -14.12 -2.97 5.70
N LYS A 119 -14.73 -1.81 5.41
CA LYS A 119 -16.16 -1.56 5.60
C LYS A 119 -16.64 -0.67 4.46
N ALA A 120 -17.70 -1.09 3.77
CA ALA A 120 -18.33 -0.26 2.76
C ALA A 120 -18.86 1.05 3.38
N PHE A 121 -18.75 2.13 2.62
CA PHE A 121 -19.37 3.40 3.03
C PHE A 121 -20.89 3.28 2.95
N GLU A 122 -21.57 3.59 4.04
CA GLU A 122 -23.02 3.61 4.14
C GLU A 122 -23.45 5.02 4.54
N PRO A 123 -24.17 5.75 3.67
CA PRO A 123 -24.67 7.08 4.01
C PRO A 123 -25.63 6.96 5.19
N SER A 124 -25.43 7.80 6.21
CA SER A 124 -26.34 7.86 7.35
C SER A 124 -27.55 8.71 6.99
N LEU A 125 -28.73 8.12 7.03
CA LEU A 125 -30.01 8.77 6.71
C LEU A 125 -30.68 9.37 7.95
N THR A 126 -30.26 8.95 9.16
CA THR A 126 -30.78 9.47 10.44
C THR A 126 -29.66 9.86 11.40
N ILE A 127 -29.99 10.67 12.41
CA ILE A 127 -29.05 11.10 13.46
C ILE A 127 -28.57 9.89 14.28
N GLU A 128 -29.46 8.92 14.53
CA GLU A 128 -29.13 7.68 15.23
C GLU A 128 -28.12 6.85 14.43
N GLN A 129 -28.29 6.77 13.11
CA GLN A 129 -27.34 6.10 12.23
C GLN A 129 -25.99 6.82 12.20
N MET A 130 -25.99 8.17 12.17
CA MET A 130 -24.75 8.95 12.28
C MET A 130 -24.04 8.67 13.60
N THR A 131 -24.77 8.67 14.71
CA THR A 131 -24.23 8.44 16.05
C THR A 131 -23.68 7.03 16.18
N ALA A 132 -24.41 6.02 15.71
CA ALA A 132 -23.95 4.63 15.68
C ALA A 132 -22.72 4.45 14.79
N ASN A 133 -22.62 5.19 13.68
CA ASN A 133 -21.45 5.13 12.80
C ASN A 133 -20.21 5.78 13.41
N LEU A 134 -20.37 6.76 14.29
CA LEU A 134 -19.27 7.40 15.02
C LEU A 134 -18.88 6.66 16.31
N ALA A 135 -19.70 5.72 16.77
CA ALA A 135 -19.41 4.94 17.96
C ALA A 135 -18.08 4.17 17.80
N PRO A 136 -17.19 4.21 18.82
CA PRO A 136 -15.96 3.44 18.81
C PRO A 136 -16.26 1.95 18.66
N ILE A 137 -15.49 1.29 17.81
CA ILE A 137 -15.56 -0.17 17.65
C ILE A 137 -14.55 -0.85 18.57
N SER A 138 -14.84 -2.08 18.97
CA SER A 138 -13.87 -2.86 19.76
C SER A 138 -12.66 -3.24 18.90
N LYS A 139 -11.52 -3.46 19.56
CA LYS A 139 -10.30 -3.94 18.91
C LYS A 139 -10.55 -5.26 18.16
N MET A 140 -11.30 -6.17 18.77
CA MET A 140 -11.62 -7.49 18.20
C MET A 140 -12.39 -7.34 16.88
N VAL A 141 -13.44 -6.52 16.84
CA VAL A 141 -14.22 -6.25 15.62
C VAL A 141 -13.37 -5.56 14.55
N ALA A 142 -12.44 -4.68 14.96
CA ALA A 142 -11.51 -4.05 14.03
C ALA A 142 -10.57 -5.08 13.38
N GLU A 143 -10.01 -5.99 14.18
CA GLU A 143 -9.12 -7.06 13.72
C GLU A 143 -9.85 -8.06 12.82
N GLU A 144 -11.04 -8.51 13.21
CA GLU A 144 -11.87 -9.45 12.42
C GLU A 144 -12.14 -8.96 10.99
N ARG A 145 -12.34 -7.65 10.81
CA ARG A 145 -12.61 -7.06 9.48
C ARG A 145 -11.34 -6.76 8.70
N VAL A 146 -10.28 -6.34 9.38
CA VAL A 146 -9.04 -5.91 8.72
C VAL A 146 -8.16 -7.08 8.31
N ILE A 147 -8.05 -8.11 9.15
CA ILE A 147 -7.12 -9.23 8.94
C ILE A 147 -7.34 -9.92 7.58
N PRO A 148 -8.57 -10.30 7.18
CA PRO A 148 -8.78 -10.95 5.89
C PRO A 148 -8.33 -10.09 4.70
N CYS A 149 -8.58 -8.78 4.76
CA CYS A 149 -8.14 -7.84 3.72
C CYS A 149 -6.61 -7.75 3.65
N VAL A 150 -5.93 -7.74 4.80
CA VAL A 150 -4.46 -7.71 4.84
C VAL A 150 -3.86 -9.02 4.35
N GLU A 151 -4.43 -10.17 4.73
CA GLU A 151 -3.96 -11.47 4.25
C GLU A 151 -4.07 -11.56 2.71
N ASP A 152 -5.18 -11.13 2.12
CA ASP A 152 -5.31 -11.06 0.67
C ASP A 152 -4.28 -10.08 0.06
N ALA A 153 -4.12 -8.88 0.63
CA ALA A 153 -3.13 -7.91 0.14
C ALA A 153 -1.70 -8.46 0.19
N ILE A 154 -1.31 -9.14 1.27
CA ILE A 154 0.00 -9.79 1.42
C ILE A 154 0.15 -10.91 0.38
N LYS A 155 -0.89 -11.72 0.16
CA LYS A 155 -0.88 -12.73 -0.90
C LYS A 155 -0.64 -12.09 -2.26
N LYS A 156 -1.33 -10.99 -2.59
CA LYS A 156 -1.14 -10.26 -3.86
C LYS A 156 0.24 -9.62 -3.99
N ILE A 157 0.83 -9.14 -2.89
CA ILE A 157 2.22 -8.68 -2.87
C ILE A 157 3.14 -9.83 -3.27
N LEU A 158 2.97 -11.01 -2.68
CA LEU A 158 3.82 -12.16 -2.97
C LEU A 158 3.63 -12.69 -4.40
N ASP A 159 2.38 -12.76 -4.87
CA ASP A 159 2.04 -13.35 -6.16
C ASP A 159 2.39 -12.42 -7.35
N PHE A 160 2.23 -11.11 -7.19
CA PHE A 160 2.36 -10.14 -8.30
C PHE A 160 3.42 -9.08 -8.01
N GLY A 161 3.40 -8.51 -6.81
CA GLY A 161 4.27 -7.39 -6.46
C GLY A 161 5.76 -7.75 -6.44
N ILE A 162 6.11 -8.83 -5.75
CA ILE A 162 7.50 -9.27 -5.64
C ILE A 162 8.05 -9.70 -7.01
N PRO A 163 7.37 -10.56 -7.81
CA PRO A 163 7.86 -10.89 -9.14
C PRO A 163 8.12 -9.66 -9.99
N TYR A 164 7.20 -8.69 -9.98
CA TYR A 164 7.33 -7.43 -10.70
C TYR A 164 8.58 -6.62 -10.28
N LEU A 165 8.80 -6.43 -8.98
CA LEU A 165 10.01 -5.76 -8.48
C LEU A 165 11.28 -6.54 -8.81
N SER A 166 11.23 -7.87 -8.75
CA SER A 166 12.36 -8.72 -9.09
C SER A 166 12.73 -8.64 -10.57
N GLU A 167 11.73 -8.54 -11.45
CA GLU A 167 11.89 -8.31 -12.88
C GLU A 167 12.58 -6.97 -13.14
N PHE A 168 12.11 -5.90 -12.49
CA PHE A 168 12.73 -4.58 -12.56
C PHE A 168 14.19 -4.61 -12.08
N VAL A 169 14.47 -5.25 -10.95
CA VAL A 169 15.85 -5.34 -10.45
C VAL A 169 16.75 -6.07 -11.43
N LYS A 170 16.28 -7.18 -12.01
CA LYS A 170 17.02 -7.93 -13.03
C LYS A 170 17.27 -7.12 -14.29
N SER A 171 16.38 -6.22 -14.70
CA SER A 171 16.61 -5.37 -15.87
C SER A 171 17.65 -4.26 -15.64
N ARG A 172 18.23 -4.15 -14.43
CA ARG A 172 19.27 -3.18 -14.09
C ARG A 172 20.68 -3.78 -14.03
N PHE A 173 20.81 -5.10 -14.19
CA PHE A 173 22.06 -5.83 -14.18
C PHE A 173 22.20 -6.64 -15.47
#